data_AF-A0AA41DS48-F1
#
_entry.id   AF-A0AA41DS48-F1
#
_cell.length_a   1.000
_cell.length_b   1.000
_cell.length_c   1.000
_cell.angle_alpha   90.00
_cell.angle_beta   90.00
_cell.angle_gamma   90.00
#
_symmetry.space_group_name_H-M   'P 1'
#
loop_
_entity.id
_entity.type
_entity.pdbx_description
1 polymer ?
#
loop_
_entity_poly.entity_id
_entity_poly.type
_entity_poly.pdbx_seq_one_letter_code
_entity_poly.pdbx_strand_id
1 'polypeptide(L)'
;MTAYDENGENGQNDETGESDDGGTGTGTGTGTGARIPLPRASVEDGGRALPEAAPVALEHQVLTSLLGAWALAACSAPEAAAVEEHLGECDSCADEALRLREAVTLLQRPESLDLDPALRTRVLEGCLERRPPRIPVPEWAASYDAETARLDALLQDFGDAEWHAPVRLRWFEDDGAASRRTTVAGVIAHLLTVDGTVAVGLGLDDPLGDITAPSGGPAARTEAYWRASHYPPTRAVRAPWREQSHSIVRTVAFTGDAGGMPVSYGDFELPLRDAMLDRAFECWVHAEDIAEAVDYPYAPPSARHLNGMIDLAARMLPGVLAARRRAGLATPGGGPHLVAAGGPGRSLRLEIEGSGGGEWLIPLDSPGAVGSADHEVAHVALDGVEFCRLAAGHVPPAEAAAGQAGDREAIRDVLFAAAGLSRM
;
A
#
# COMPACT_ATOMS: atom_id res chain seq x y z
N MET A 1 38.59 60.84 1.59
CA MET A 1 39.78 61.69 1.79
C MET A 1 40.79 60.88 2.56
N THR A 2 42.09 61.05 2.28
CA THR A 2 43.18 60.16 2.73
C THR A 2 43.11 58.76 2.10
N ALA A 3 44.16 58.42 1.36
CA ALA A 3 44.47 57.07 0.90
C ALA A 3 45.80 56.64 1.53
N TYR A 4 46.17 55.37 1.40
CA TYR A 4 47.57 54.96 1.26
C TYR A 4 47.64 53.58 0.59
N ASP A 5 48.53 53.46 -0.40
CA ASP A 5 49.00 52.23 -1.05
C ASP A 5 49.93 51.45 -0.07
N GLU A 6 50.54 50.29 -0.30
CA GLU A 6 51.10 49.56 -1.48
C GLU A 6 51.33 48.06 -1.01
N ASN A 7 51.86 47.02 -1.69
CA ASN A 7 52.44 46.72 -3.01
C ASN A 7 52.44 45.16 -3.22
N GLY A 8 52.68 44.66 -4.45
CA GLY A 8 53.06 43.26 -4.77
C GLY A 8 51.89 42.26 -4.97
N GLU A 9 51.66 41.56 -6.09
CA GLU A 9 52.51 40.90 -7.14
C GLU A 9 53.27 39.64 -6.67
N ASN A 10 53.33 38.50 -7.40
CA ASN A 10 52.69 38.08 -8.68
C ASN A 10 52.72 36.53 -8.88
N GLY A 11 51.90 36.02 -9.82
CA GLY A 11 52.00 34.67 -10.45
C GLY A 11 51.20 33.54 -9.78
N GLN A 12 50.25 32.81 -10.40
CA GLN A 12 50.22 32.07 -11.69
C GLN A 12 51.25 30.91 -11.72
N ASN A 13 50.83 29.64 -11.58
CA ASN A 13 50.12 28.76 -12.54
C ASN A 13 51.05 28.18 -13.62
N ASP A 14 51.27 26.86 -13.62
CA ASP A 14 50.68 25.93 -14.62
C ASP A 14 51.09 24.45 -14.35
N GLU A 15 50.74 23.55 -15.27
CA GLU A 15 50.43 22.12 -15.06
C GLU A 15 51.57 21.10 -15.35
N THR A 16 51.20 19.81 -15.33
CA THR A 16 51.82 18.60 -15.94
C THR A 16 52.84 17.79 -15.14
N GLY A 17 52.77 16.46 -15.30
CA GLY A 17 53.63 15.44 -14.68
C GLY A 17 52.96 14.07 -14.66
N GLU A 18 53.43 13.12 -15.46
CA GLU A 18 52.75 11.84 -15.81
C GLU A 18 53.54 10.60 -15.32
N SER A 19 52.86 9.46 -15.10
CA SER A 19 53.43 8.12 -14.76
C SER A 19 54.13 7.99 -13.37
N ASP A 20 54.40 6.80 -12.79
CA ASP A 20 54.40 5.42 -13.34
C ASP A 20 54.17 4.30 -12.27
N ASP A 21 53.90 3.08 -12.77
CA ASP A 21 54.13 1.69 -12.29
C ASP A 21 53.70 1.13 -10.89
N GLY A 22 53.23 -0.13 -10.94
CA GLY A 22 53.75 -1.27 -10.16
C GLY A 22 53.65 -1.30 -8.62
N GLY A 23 52.60 -1.94 -8.06
CA GLY A 23 52.50 -2.20 -6.61
C GLY A 23 51.74 -3.46 -6.19
N THR A 24 52.36 -4.64 -6.20
CA THR A 24 51.76 -5.88 -5.66
C THR A 24 51.78 -5.92 -4.13
N GLY A 25 50.65 -5.65 -3.47
CA GLY A 25 50.52 -5.66 -2.00
C GLY A 25 49.71 -6.82 -1.44
N THR A 26 50.36 -7.85 -0.88
CA THR A 26 49.69 -8.95 -0.17
C THR A 26 49.25 -8.56 1.24
N GLY A 27 48.07 -7.96 1.38
CA GLY A 27 47.50 -7.51 2.67
C GLY A 27 46.55 -8.54 3.33
N THR A 28 47.01 -9.24 4.38
CA THR A 28 46.20 -10.18 5.16
C THR A 28 45.31 -9.47 6.20
N GLY A 29 44.17 -8.91 5.75
CA GLY A 29 43.17 -8.28 6.62
C GLY A 29 42.24 -9.27 7.31
N THR A 30 42.40 -9.49 8.62
CA THR A 30 41.54 -10.37 9.45
C THR A 30 40.21 -9.71 9.85
N GLY A 31 39.34 -9.45 8.87
CA GLY A 31 37.98 -8.95 9.10
C GLY A 31 36.94 -10.06 9.23
N THR A 32 36.44 -10.32 10.45
CA THR A 32 35.32 -11.26 10.70
C THR A 32 33.96 -10.65 10.37
N GLY A 33 33.80 -10.16 9.15
CA GLY A 33 32.49 -9.78 8.60
C GLY A 33 31.65 -11.02 8.34
N ALA A 34 30.41 -11.03 8.85
CA ALA A 34 29.47 -12.12 8.64
C ALA A 34 29.04 -12.17 7.16
N ARG A 35 29.73 -12.99 6.36
CA ARG A 35 29.45 -13.14 4.92
C ARG A 35 28.03 -13.67 4.73
N ILE A 36 27.18 -12.85 4.12
CA ILE A 36 25.89 -13.31 3.58
C ILE A 36 26.20 -14.43 2.57
N PRO A 37 25.66 -15.64 2.73
CA PRO A 37 25.81 -16.67 1.71
C PRO A 37 25.22 -16.18 0.40
N LEU A 38 25.98 -16.27 -0.69
CA LEU A 38 25.44 -16.07 -2.04
C LEU A 38 24.30 -17.09 -2.27
N PRO A 39 23.28 -16.75 -3.08
CA PRO A 39 22.27 -17.71 -3.48
C PRO A 39 22.93 -18.98 -4.02
N ARG A 40 22.36 -20.15 -3.68
CA ARG A 40 22.73 -21.37 -4.40
C ARG A 40 22.28 -21.17 -5.85
N ALA A 41 23.20 -21.33 -6.80
CA ALA A 41 22.84 -21.43 -8.21
C ALA A 41 21.82 -22.58 -8.38
N SER A 42 20.86 -22.39 -9.28
CA SER A 42 19.94 -23.43 -9.69
C SER A 42 20.74 -24.63 -10.22
N VAL A 43 20.21 -25.85 -10.08
CA VAL A 43 20.89 -27.06 -10.59
C VAL A 43 21.12 -26.95 -12.11
N GLU A 44 20.19 -26.26 -12.80
CA GLU A 44 20.20 -25.97 -14.24
C GLU A 44 21.26 -24.93 -14.64
N ASP A 45 21.53 -23.91 -13.81
CA ASP A 45 22.60 -22.90 -14.02
C ASP A 45 24.02 -23.47 -13.79
N GLY A 46 24.14 -24.71 -13.29
CA GLY A 46 25.42 -25.29 -12.89
C GLY A 46 26.40 -25.60 -14.02
N GLY A 47 26.02 -25.40 -15.29
CA GLY A 47 26.85 -25.70 -16.47
C GLY A 47 27.24 -27.18 -16.62
N ARG A 48 26.59 -28.07 -15.85
CA ARG A 48 26.82 -29.51 -15.86
C ARG A 48 25.77 -30.17 -16.71
N ALA A 49 26.21 -31.04 -17.62
CA ALA A 49 25.31 -31.90 -18.36
C ALA A 49 24.42 -32.70 -17.39
N LEU A 50 23.13 -32.78 -17.70
CA LEU A 50 22.22 -33.71 -17.05
C LEU A 50 22.75 -35.15 -17.24
N PRO A 51 22.53 -36.07 -16.28
CA PRO A 51 22.92 -37.46 -16.46
C PRO A 51 22.17 -38.02 -17.68
N GLU A 52 22.94 -38.45 -18.67
CA GLU A 52 22.43 -39.00 -19.93
C GLU A 52 21.55 -40.22 -19.63
N ALA A 53 20.28 -40.16 -20.06
CA ALA A 53 19.34 -41.26 -19.87
C ALA A 53 19.82 -42.45 -20.70
N ALA A 54 20.18 -43.56 -20.05
CA ALA A 54 20.66 -44.75 -20.75
C ALA A 54 19.58 -45.21 -21.76
N PRO A 55 19.93 -45.35 -23.06
CA PRO A 55 18.94 -45.60 -24.10
C PRO A 55 18.24 -46.93 -23.86
N VAL A 56 16.93 -46.85 -23.58
CA VAL A 56 16.10 -48.03 -23.42
C VAL A 56 15.74 -48.51 -24.81
N ALA A 57 16.51 -49.48 -25.32
CA ALA A 57 16.26 -50.13 -26.61
C ALA A 57 14.96 -50.96 -26.56
N LEU A 58 13.84 -50.27 -26.67
CA LEU A 58 12.49 -50.85 -26.71
C LEU A 58 12.23 -51.46 -28.08
N GLU A 59 11.55 -52.60 -28.11
CA GLU A 59 11.11 -53.21 -29.37
C GLU A 59 10.06 -52.32 -30.05
N HIS A 60 10.09 -52.28 -31.39
CA HIS A 60 9.17 -51.48 -32.22
C HIS A 60 7.70 -51.58 -31.78
N GLN A 61 7.21 -52.79 -31.45
CA GLN A 61 5.83 -53.01 -30.99
C GLN A 61 5.51 -52.26 -29.67
N VAL A 62 6.48 -52.10 -28.76
CA VAL A 62 6.32 -51.33 -27.53
C VAL A 62 6.26 -49.84 -27.86
N LEU A 63 7.16 -49.36 -28.73
CA LEU A 63 7.19 -47.97 -29.17
C LEU A 63 5.89 -47.57 -29.91
N THR A 64 5.36 -48.43 -30.79
CA THR A 64 4.04 -48.24 -31.41
C THR A 64 2.92 -48.15 -30.37
N SER A 65 2.98 -48.93 -29.29
CA SER A 65 1.98 -48.87 -28.21
C SER A 65 2.04 -47.59 -27.37
N LEU A 66 3.20 -46.94 -27.32
CA LEU A 66 3.42 -45.67 -26.60
C LEU A 66 2.95 -44.44 -27.39
N LEU A 67 2.73 -44.52 -28.71
CA LEU A 67 2.38 -43.36 -29.55
C LEU A 67 1.16 -42.56 -29.05
N GLY A 68 0.14 -43.26 -28.55
CA GLY A 68 -1.06 -42.62 -27.98
C GLY A 68 -0.80 -41.89 -26.66
N ALA A 69 0.08 -42.43 -25.81
CA ALA A 69 0.50 -41.78 -24.57
C ALA A 69 1.45 -40.59 -24.84
N TRP A 70 2.34 -40.73 -25.82
CA TRP A 70 3.24 -39.65 -26.27
C TRP A 70 2.48 -38.49 -26.91
N ALA A 71 1.47 -38.76 -27.74
CA ALA A 71 0.60 -37.74 -28.31
C ALA A 71 -0.22 -36.96 -27.24
N LEU A 72 -0.47 -37.58 -26.08
CA LEU A 72 -1.09 -36.98 -24.90
C LEU A 72 -0.08 -36.37 -23.90
N ALA A 73 1.22 -36.35 -24.21
CA ALA A 73 2.30 -35.95 -23.31
C ALA A 73 2.32 -36.70 -21.95
N ALA A 74 1.83 -37.95 -21.94
CA ALA A 74 1.66 -38.79 -20.75
C ALA A 74 2.80 -39.82 -20.54
N CYS A 75 3.75 -39.90 -21.46
CA CYS A 75 4.97 -40.71 -21.30
C CYS A 75 5.93 -40.10 -20.27
N SER A 76 6.72 -40.92 -19.59
CA SER A 76 7.89 -40.43 -18.85
C SER A 76 8.98 -39.94 -19.80
N ALA A 77 9.90 -39.09 -19.32
CA ALA A 77 10.94 -38.49 -20.18
C ALA A 77 11.81 -39.52 -20.95
N PRO A 78 12.23 -40.68 -20.37
CA PRO A 78 12.95 -41.71 -21.14
C PRO A 78 12.10 -42.38 -22.22
N GLU A 79 10.80 -42.60 -21.97
CA GLU A 79 9.87 -43.18 -22.94
C GLU A 79 9.58 -42.20 -24.09
N ALA A 80 9.46 -40.90 -23.78
CA ALA A 80 9.26 -39.86 -24.78
C ALA A 80 10.48 -39.72 -25.71
N ALA A 81 11.69 -39.73 -25.16
CA ALA A 81 12.93 -39.71 -25.93
C ALA A 81 13.08 -40.95 -26.84
N ALA A 82 12.79 -42.15 -26.33
CA ALA A 82 12.85 -43.39 -27.12
C ALA A 82 11.79 -43.43 -28.24
N VAL A 83 10.61 -42.84 -28.02
CA VAL A 83 9.61 -42.64 -29.09
C VAL A 83 10.11 -41.62 -30.11
N GLU A 84 10.64 -40.47 -29.70
CA GLU A 84 11.12 -39.42 -30.61
C GLU A 84 12.30 -39.86 -31.49
N GLU A 85 13.23 -40.63 -30.95
CA GLU A 85 14.29 -41.29 -31.73
C GLU A 85 13.69 -42.24 -32.78
N HIS A 86 12.73 -43.08 -32.39
CA HIS A 86 12.07 -44.02 -33.29
C HIS A 86 11.22 -43.36 -34.39
N LEU A 87 10.57 -42.23 -34.10
CA LEU A 87 9.83 -41.45 -35.10
C LEU A 87 10.75 -40.86 -36.18
N GLY A 88 12.05 -40.69 -35.89
CA GLY A 88 13.06 -40.32 -36.88
C GLY A 88 13.48 -41.46 -37.82
N GLU A 89 13.20 -42.72 -37.48
CA GLU A 89 13.58 -43.91 -38.25
C GLU A 89 12.39 -44.65 -38.90
N CYS A 90 11.15 -44.31 -38.55
CA CYS A 90 9.96 -45.08 -38.95
C CYS A 90 8.81 -44.20 -39.45
N ASP A 91 8.78 -43.96 -40.77
CA ASP A 91 7.76 -43.15 -41.47
C ASP A 91 6.32 -43.51 -41.06
N SER A 92 6.00 -44.80 -40.93
CA SER A 92 4.65 -45.26 -40.58
C SER A 92 4.24 -44.99 -39.13
N CYS A 93 5.21 -44.88 -38.21
CA CYS A 93 4.95 -44.38 -36.86
C CYS A 93 4.90 -42.85 -36.82
N ALA A 94 5.67 -42.14 -37.66
CA ALA A 94 5.58 -40.69 -37.80
C ALA A 94 4.21 -40.24 -38.32
N ASP A 95 3.70 -40.89 -39.38
CA ASP A 95 2.35 -40.66 -39.93
C ASP A 95 1.25 -40.86 -38.86
N GLU A 96 1.33 -41.94 -38.09
CA GLU A 96 0.31 -42.24 -37.06
C GLU A 96 0.46 -41.32 -35.84
N ALA A 97 1.68 -40.96 -35.45
CA ALA A 97 1.95 -40.01 -34.37
C ALA A 97 1.43 -38.60 -34.71
N LEU A 98 1.52 -38.18 -35.98
CA LEU A 98 0.89 -36.94 -36.47
C LEU A 98 -0.64 -37.01 -36.35
N ARG A 99 -1.28 -38.07 -36.87
CA ARG A 99 -2.74 -38.27 -36.76
C ARG A 99 -3.23 -38.33 -35.32
N LEU A 100 -2.46 -38.96 -34.42
CA LEU A 100 -2.78 -39.00 -32.99
C LEU A 100 -2.70 -37.61 -32.36
N ARG A 101 -1.71 -36.79 -32.71
CA ARG A 101 -1.66 -35.37 -32.27
C ARG A 101 -2.81 -34.53 -32.84
N GLU A 102 -3.21 -34.74 -34.11
CA GLU A 102 -4.41 -34.13 -34.68
C GLU A 102 -5.71 -34.58 -34.00
N ALA A 103 -5.81 -35.85 -33.59
CA ALA A 103 -6.93 -36.35 -32.81
C ALA A 103 -6.95 -35.78 -31.38
N VAL A 104 -5.79 -35.59 -30.75
CA VAL A 104 -5.68 -34.98 -29.42
C VAL A 104 -6.14 -33.52 -29.43
N THR A 105 -5.77 -32.72 -30.43
CA THR A 105 -6.23 -31.32 -30.52
C THR A 105 -7.73 -31.18 -30.81
N LEU A 106 -8.38 -32.23 -31.35
CA LEU A 106 -9.85 -32.30 -31.49
C LEU A 106 -10.56 -32.75 -30.19
N LEU A 107 -9.85 -33.44 -29.28
CA LEU A 107 -10.37 -33.87 -27.97
C LEU A 107 -10.12 -32.84 -26.87
N GLN A 108 -9.04 -32.06 -26.98
CA GLN A 108 -8.67 -31.03 -26.03
C GLN A 108 -9.63 -29.85 -26.15
N ARG A 109 -10.29 -29.49 -25.03
CA ARG A 109 -11.06 -28.24 -24.95
C ARG A 109 -10.08 -27.07 -25.00
N PRO A 110 -10.49 -25.88 -25.51
CA PRO A 110 -9.73 -24.66 -25.29
C PRO A 110 -9.73 -24.32 -23.79
N GLU A 111 -8.67 -24.74 -23.10
CA GLU A 111 -8.34 -24.25 -21.76
C GLU A 111 -7.70 -22.87 -21.90
N SER A 112 -7.96 -21.95 -20.97
CA SER A 112 -7.34 -20.62 -21.07
C SER A 112 -5.86 -20.71 -20.73
N LEU A 113 -5.06 -19.92 -21.45
CA LEU A 113 -3.66 -19.67 -21.12
C LEU A 113 -3.51 -18.64 -19.98
N ASP A 114 -4.62 -18.07 -19.50
CA ASP A 114 -4.65 -17.22 -18.31
C ASP A 114 -4.18 -18.00 -17.08
N LEU A 115 -3.09 -17.54 -16.48
CA LEU A 115 -2.67 -18.02 -15.17
C LEU A 115 -3.72 -17.62 -14.13
N ASP A 116 -4.03 -18.54 -13.19
CA ASP A 116 -4.82 -18.23 -12.00
C ASP A 116 -4.31 -16.93 -11.34
N PRO A 117 -5.13 -15.87 -11.19
CA PRO A 117 -4.69 -14.60 -10.62
C PRO A 117 -4.07 -14.72 -9.22
N ALA A 118 -4.47 -15.72 -8.44
CA ALA A 118 -3.90 -15.99 -7.12
C ALA A 118 -2.56 -16.76 -7.16
N LEU A 119 -2.11 -17.25 -8.34
CA LEU A 119 -0.83 -17.95 -8.49
C LEU A 119 0.35 -17.09 -8.03
N ARG A 120 0.39 -15.80 -8.42
CA ARG A 120 1.43 -14.87 -8.00
C ARG A 120 1.48 -14.75 -6.47
N THR A 121 0.32 -14.61 -5.83
CA THR A 121 0.19 -14.51 -4.37
C THR A 121 0.72 -15.76 -3.69
N ARG A 122 0.23 -16.95 -4.08
CA ARG A 122 0.67 -18.24 -3.49
C ARG A 122 2.16 -18.52 -3.70
N VAL A 123 2.73 -18.11 -4.84
CA VAL A 123 4.17 -18.25 -5.12
C VAL A 123 5.00 -17.31 -4.24
N LEU A 124 4.57 -16.07 -4.03
CA LEU A 124 5.24 -15.11 -3.14
C LEU A 124 5.12 -15.53 -1.68
N GLU A 125 3.94 -15.94 -1.25
CA GLU A 125 3.64 -16.48 0.08
C GLU A 125 4.56 -17.68 0.40
N GLY A 126 4.55 -18.72 -0.42
CA GLY A 126 5.45 -19.86 -0.25
C GLY A 126 6.94 -19.52 -0.34
N CYS A 127 7.32 -18.43 -1.02
CA CYS A 127 8.70 -17.92 -0.99
C CYS A 127 9.04 -17.22 0.33
N LEU A 128 8.10 -16.49 0.93
CA LEU A 128 8.25 -15.85 2.23
C LEU A 128 8.24 -16.89 3.38
N GLU A 129 7.41 -17.94 3.30
CA GLU A 129 7.45 -19.07 4.23
C GLU A 129 8.83 -19.75 4.22
N ARG A 130 9.38 -20.01 3.02
CA ARG A 130 10.71 -20.65 2.86
C ARG A 130 11.87 -19.72 3.27
N ARG A 131 11.66 -18.40 3.26
CA ARG A 131 12.68 -17.41 3.60
C ARG A 131 12.04 -16.19 4.28
N PRO A 132 11.66 -16.31 5.58
CA PRO A 132 11.00 -15.22 6.28
C PRO A 132 11.91 -13.99 6.40
N PRO A 133 11.34 -12.77 6.43
CA PRO A 133 12.09 -11.56 6.66
C PRO A 133 12.78 -11.63 8.04
N ARG A 134 14.06 -11.22 8.10
CA ARG A 134 14.84 -11.21 9.36
C ARG A 134 14.24 -10.28 10.42
N ILE A 135 13.52 -9.26 9.97
CA ILE A 135 12.82 -8.24 10.74
C ILE A 135 11.50 -8.03 9.97
N PRO A 136 10.36 -8.57 10.42
CA PRO A 136 9.08 -8.36 9.76
C PRO A 136 8.52 -6.97 10.06
N VAL A 137 7.72 -6.41 9.14
CA VAL A 137 6.85 -5.27 9.43
C VAL A 137 5.71 -5.77 10.35
N PRO A 138 5.33 -5.06 11.44
CA PRO A 138 4.21 -5.47 12.27
C PRO A 138 2.90 -5.44 11.49
N GLU A 139 1.96 -6.36 11.78
CA GLU A 139 0.70 -6.45 11.02
C GLU A 139 -0.09 -5.13 11.02
N TRP A 140 -0.10 -4.42 12.16
CA TRP A 140 -0.75 -3.12 12.31
C TRP A 140 -0.10 -1.97 11.51
N ALA A 141 1.07 -2.18 10.92
CA ALA A 141 1.75 -1.23 10.02
C ALA A 141 1.75 -1.70 8.55
N ALA A 142 1.27 -2.92 8.26
CA ALA A 142 1.35 -3.53 6.93
C ALA A 142 0.46 -2.86 5.86
N SER A 143 -0.56 -2.11 6.28
CA SER A 143 -1.34 -1.25 5.38
C SER A 143 -0.52 -0.04 4.91
N TYR A 144 0.16 0.66 5.83
CA TYR A 144 0.97 1.85 5.49
C TYR A 144 2.14 1.48 4.58
N ASP A 145 2.86 0.39 4.88
CA ASP A 145 3.93 -0.15 4.03
C ASP A 145 3.41 -0.49 2.61
N ALA A 146 2.23 -1.12 2.51
CA ALA A 146 1.64 -1.46 1.23
C ALA A 146 1.17 -0.23 0.43
N GLU A 147 0.39 0.68 1.02
CA GLU A 147 -0.19 1.81 0.27
C GLU A 147 0.89 2.85 -0.10
N THR A 148 1.89 3.11 0.75
CA THR A 148 3.03 3.96 0.37
C THR A 148 3.89 3.32 -0.74
N ALA A 149 4.12 2.00 -0.70
CA ALA A 149 4.82 1.32 -1.79
C ALA A 149 4.03 1.31 -3.12
N ARG A 150 2.70 1.22 -3.06
CA ARG A 150 1.82 1.32 -4.24
C ARG A 150 1.82 2.74 -4.83
N LEU A 151 1.80 3.77 -3.99
CA LEU A 151 1.91 5.16 -4.45
C LEU A 151 3.32 5.45 -5.01
N ASP A 152 4.40 4.97 -4.39
CA ASP A 152 5.76 5.12 -4.93
C ASP A 152 5.94 4.42 -6.29
N ALA A 153 5.24 3.32 -6.53
CA ALA A 153 5.19 2.65 -7.83
C ALA A 153 4.46 3.50 -8.89
N LEU A 154 3.29 4.08 -8.57
CA LEU A 154 2.59 5.02 -9.46
C LEU A 154 3.49 6.23 -9.82
N LEU A 155 4.13 6.83 -8.80
CA LEU A 155 5.04 7.96 -8.94
C LEU A 155 6.40 7.58 -9.58
N GLN A 156 6.63 6.31 -9.91
CA GLN A 156 7.83 5.87 -10.61
C GLN A 156 7.81 6.24 -12.08
N ASP A 157 6.67 6.04 -12.73
CA ASP A 157 6.53 6.16 -14.18
C ASP A 157 6.22 7.60 -14.63
N PHE A 158 6.01 8.52 -13.69
CA PHE A 158 5.70 9.92 -13.97
C PHE A 158 6.87 10.69 -14.59
N GLY A 159 6.61 11.36 -15.71
CA GLY A 159 7.44 12.43 -16.25
C GLY A 159 7.27 13.72 -15.45
N ASP A 160 7.93 14.80 -15.88
CA ASP A 160 7.96 16.06 -15.13
C ASP A 160 6.67 16.91 -15.30
N ALA A 161 5.83 16.59 -16.28
CA ALA A 161 4.54 17.27 -16.50
C ALA A 161 3.48 16.78 -15.49
N GLU A 162 3.48 15.49 -15.19
CA GLU A 162 2.55 14.80 -14.32
C GLU A 162 2.65 15.31 -12.86
N TRP A 163 3.86 15.67 -12.40
CA TRP A 163 4.07 16.33 -11.09
C TRP A 163 3.36 17.69 -10.95
N HIS A 164 3.02 18.31 -12.08
CA HIS A 164 2.29 19.57 -12.16
C HIS A 164 0.83 19.41 -12.60
N ALA A 165 0.33 18.18 -12.76
CA ALA A 165 -1.09 17.91 -13.00
C ALA A 165 -1.95 18.44 -11.84
N PRO A 166 -3.09 19.11 -12.12
CA PRO A 166 -3.83 19.89 -11.13
C PRO A 166 -4.79 19.03 -10.30
N VAL A 167 -4.44 18.76 -9.04
CA VAL A 167 -5.27 18.01 -8.10
C VAL A 167 -6.20 18.96 -7.31
N ARG A 168 -7.34 18.43 -6.85
CA ARG A 168 -8.24 19.10 -5.91
C ARG A 168 -8.52 18.21 -4.72
N LEU A 169 -7.80 18.44 -3.62
CA LEU A 169 -8.11 17.82 -2.33
C LEU A 169 -9.54 18.21 -1.90
N ARG A 170 -10.27 17.24 -1.34
CA ARG A 170 -11.67 17.36 -0.87
C ARG A 170 -11.73 16.93 0.60
N TRP A 171 -12.49 17.63 1.43
CA TRP A 171 -12.82 17.21 2.80
C TRP A 171 -14.16 17.83 3.24
N PHE A 172 -14.64 17.50 4.43
CA PHE A 172 -15.92 17.97 4.98
C PHE A 172 -15.69 18.83 6.23
N GLU A 173 -16.20 20.07 6.22
CA GLU A 173 -15.96 21.08 7.25
C GLU A 173 -17.17 22.03 7.33
N ASP A 174 -17.53 22.50 8.53
CA ASP A 174 -18.70 23.38 8.78
C ASP A 174 -20.03 22.88 8.14
N ASP A 175 -20.24 21.56 8.15
CA ASP A 175 -21.38 20.85 7.51
C ASP A 175 -21.49 21.02 5.99
N GLY A 176 -20.40 21.42 5.32
CA GLY A 176 -20.28 21.52 3.87
C GLY A 176 -19.04 20.81 3.29
N ALA A 177 -18.99 20.71 1.96
CA ALA A 177 -17.80 20.23 1.26
C ALA A 177 -16.77 21.36 1.09
N ALA A 178 -15.57 21.16 1.61
CA ALA A 178 -14.42 22.04 1.45
C ALA A 178 -13.43 21.46 0.42
N SER A 179 -12.59 22.32 -0.18
CA SER A 179 -11.58 21.85 -1.14
C SER A 179 -10.39 22.79 -1.33
N ARG A 180 -9.24 22.21 -1.67
CA ARG A 180 -7.99 22.94 -1.97
C ARG A 180 -7.44 22.53 -3.32
N ARG A 181 -7.15 23.51 -4.19
CA ARG A 181 -6.43 23.27 -5.45
C ARG A 181 -4.93 23.17 -5.18
N THR A 182 -4.29 22.15 -5.72
CA THR A 182 -2.85 21.89 -5.61
C THR A 182 -2.35 21.18 -6.88
N THR A 183 -1.16 20.60 -6.88
CA THR A 183 -0.69 19.67 -7.93
C THR A 183 -0.31 18.32 -7.31
N VAL A 184 -0.06 17.29 -8.13
CA VAL A 184 0.51 16.00 -7.67
C VAL A 184 1.69 16.19 -6.71
N ALA A 185 2.68 17.02 -7.07
CA ALA A 185 3.79 17.34 -6.17
C ALA A 185 3.35 18.03 -4.88
N GLY A 186 2.30 18.85 -4.92
CA GLY A 186 1.70 19.44 -3.73
C GLY A 186 0.99 18.42 -2.82
N VAL A 187 0.37 17.38 -3.38
CA VAL A 187 -0.21 16.26 -2.62
C VAL A 187 0.87 15.44 -1.93
N ILE A 188 1.97 15.12 -2.61
CA ILE A 188 3.10 14.40 -1.99
C ILE A 188 3.80 15.26 -0.92
N ALA A 189 3.84 16.59 -1.10
CA ALA A 189 4.27 17.52 -0.06
C ALA A 189 3.30 17.53 1.15
N HIS A 190 1.98 17.47 0.93
CA HIS A 190 1.00 17.29 2.02
C HIS A 190 1.28 15.98 2.79
N LEU A 191 1.32 14.82 2.10
CA LEU A 191 1.58 13.52 2.72
C LEU A 191 2.87 13.53 3.55
N LEU A 192 3.98 13.99 2.97
CA LEU A 192 5.25 14.22 3.68
C LEU A 192 5.07 15.00 4.98
N THR A 193 4.37 16.14 4.94
CA THR A 193 4.21 17.00 6.12
C THR A 193 3.34 16.38 7.21
N VAL A 194 2.32 15.60 6.86
CA VAL A 194 1.39 14.99 7.82
C VAL A 194 1.94 13.68 8.37
N ASP A 195 2.57 12.84 7.54
CA ASP A 195 3.33 11.66 7.98
C ASP A 195 4.48 12.05 8.92
N GLY A 196 4.97 13.29 8.81
CA GLY A 196 5.87 13.92 9.78
C GLY A 196 5.38 13.89 11.24
N THR A 197 4.07 13.84 11.50
CA THR A 197 3.53 13.67 12.87
C THR A 197 3.90 12.30 13.45
N VAL A 198 3.80 11.24 12.64
CA VAL A 198 4.22 9.88 13.00
C VAL A 198 5.74 9.80 13.08
N ALA A 199 6.47 10.46 12.18
CA ALA A 199 7.94 10.52 12.22
C ALA A 199 8.43 11.11 13.55
N VAL A 200 7.91 12.27 13.96
CA VAL A 200 8.24 12.91 15.25
C VAL A 200 7.80 12.05 16.45
N GLY A 201 6.63 11.42 16.39
CA GLY A 201 6.16 10.47 17.40
C GLY A 201 7.06 9.22 17.56
N LEU A 202 7.83 8.89 16.52
CA LEU A 202 8.85 7.83 16.52
C LEU A 202 10.27 8.32 16.87
N GLY A 203 10.47 9.61 17.08
CA GLY A 203 11.78 10.22 17.32
C GLY A 203 12.66 10.35 16.07
N LEU A 204 12.03 10.39 14.89
CA LEU A 204 12.67 10.74 13.62
C LEU A 204 12.57 12.25 13.36
N ASP A 205 13.35 12.75 12.40
CA ASP A 205 13.37 14.18 12.04
C ASP A 205 12.03 14.67 11.48
N ASP A 206 11.63 15.90 11.83
CA ASP A 206 10.44 16.55 11.27
C ASP A 206 10.74 17.09 9.85
N PRO A 207 9.99 16.71 8.81
CA PRO A 207 10.16 17.23 7.45
C PRO A 207 9.89 18.74 7.29
N LEU A 208 9.31 19.39 8.30
CA LEU A 208 9.23 20.86 8.37
C LEU A 208 10.61 21.50 8.65
N GLY A 209 11.52 20.82 9.33
CA GLY A 209 12.78 21.41 9.80
C GLY A 209 12.53 22.70 10.60
N ASP A 210 13.09 23.82 10.15
CA ASP A 210 12.91 25.15 10.76
C ASP A 210 11.54 25.81 10.45
N ILE A 211 10.64 25.17 9.69
CA ILE A 211 9.34 25.74 9.29
C ILE A 211 8.34 25.68 10.45
N THR A 212 8.17 26.78 11.18
CA THR A 212 7.16 26.90 12.24
C THR A 212 5.73 26.84 11.70
N ALA A 213 4.99 25.77 12.03
CA ALA A 213 3.55 25.68 11.81
C ALA A 213 2.76 26.39 12.93
N PRO A 214 1.58 27.00 12.66
CA PRO A 214 0.76 27.64 13.69
C PRO A 214 0.17 26.70 14.75
N SER A 215 0.02 25.41 14.41
CA SER A 215 -0.33 24.32 15.32
C SER A 215 0.28 23.01 14.78
N GLY A 216 0.25 21.95 15.58
CA GLY A 216 0.69 20.60 15.16
C GLY A 216 -0.27 19.86 14.24
N GLY A 217 -1.44 20.43 13.92
CA GLY A 217 -2.48 19.75 13.13
C GLY A 217 -2.13 19.61 11.64
N PRO A 218 -2.62 18.56 10.95
CA PRO A 218 -2.34 18.27 9.54
C PRO A 218 -2.39 19.50 8.60
N ALA A 219 -3.56 20.13 8.45
CA ALA A 219 -3.76 21.34 7.66
C ALA A 219 -2.77 22.48 7.97
N ALA A 220 -2.44 22.68 9.25
CA ALA A 220 -1.53 23.73 9.69
C ALA A 220 -0.07 23.44 9.28
N ARG A 221 0.35 22.17 9.33
CA ARG A 221 1.65 21.69 8.86
C ARG A 221 1.74 21.78 7.34
N THR A 222 0.73 21.31 6.61
CA THR A 222 0.62 21.37 5.15
C THR A 222 0.70 22.80 4.63
N GLU A 223 -0.14 23.72 5.14
CA GLU A 223 -0.11 25.12 4.73
C GLU A 223 1.18 25.84 5.16
N ALA A 224 1.83 25.46 6.26
CA ALA A 224 3.13 26.03 6.63
C ALA A 224 4.21 25.67 5.58
N TYR A 225 4.30 24.40 5.19
CA TYR A 225 5.27 23.92 4.20
C TYR A 225 5.04 24.51 2.80
N TRP A 226 3.78 24.52 2.32
CA TRP A 226 3.45 25.13 1.03
C TRP A 226 3.74 26.64 1.00
N ARG A 227 3.54 27.38 2.12
CA ARG A 227 3.86 28.82 2.19
C ARG A 227 5.35 29.13 2.36
N ALA A 228 6.13 28.22 2.95
CA ALA A 228 7.58 28.35 3.04
C ALA A 228 8.28 28.11 1.68
N SER A 229 7.63 27.39 0.78
CA SER A 229 8.17 27.06 -0.55
C SER A 229 8.10 28.27 -1.50
N HIS A 230 9.25 28.83 -1.88
CA HIS A 230 9.32 29.99 -2.79
C HIS A 230 8.86 29.68 -4.23
N TYR A 231 8.94 28.41 -4.63
CA TYR A 231 8.37 27.88 -5.88
C TYR A 231 7.37 26.77 -5.54
N PRO A 232 6.38 26.48 -6.40
CA PRO A 232 5.51 25.33 -6.23
C PRO A 232 6.32 24.02 -6.12
N PRO A 233 5.87 23.04 -5.31
CA PRO A 233 6.49 21.72 -5.26
C PRO A 233 6.67 21.08 -6.64
N THR A 234 7.75 20.32 -6.79
CA THR A 234 8.12 19.58 -8.01
C THR A 234 8.41 18.11 -7.65
N ARG A 235 8.78 17.29 -8.64
CA ARG A 235 9.33 15.93 -8.48
C ARG A 235 10.30 15.74 -7.30
N ALA A 236 11.03 16.78 -6.92
CA ALA A 236 12.00 16.77 -5.82
C ALA A 236 11.41 16.26 -4.49
N VAL A 237 10.10 16.46 -4.23
CA VAL A 237 9.48 16.01 -2.95
C VAL A 237 9.37 14.49 -2.80
N ARG A 238 9.45 13.72 -3.91
CA ARG A 238 9.32 12.26 -3.86
C ARG A 238 10.41 11.61 -3.02
N ALA A 239 11.66 12.07 -3.14
CA ALA A 239 12.78 11.44 -2.46
C ALA A 239 12.70 11.59 -0.92
N PRO A 240 12.48 12.79 -0.35
CA PRO A 240 12.23 12.96 1.09
C PRO A 240 11.01 12.18 1.60
N TRP A 241 9.88 12.21 0.87
CA TRP A 241 8.68 11.46 1.24
C TRP A 241 8.95 9.95 1.33
N ARG A 242 9.56 9.38 0.28
CA ARG A 242 9.92 7.96 0.22
C ARG A 242 10.92 7.55 1.31
N GLU A 243 11.91 8.39 1.58
CA GLU A 243 12.91 8.16 2.64
C GLU A 243 12.27 8.23 4.04
N GLN A 244 11.32 9.14 4.26
CA GLN A 244 10.53 9.21 5.48
C GLN A 244 9.65 7.97 5.65
N SER A 245 8.84 7.58 4.67
CA SER A 245 7.97 6.39 4.75
C SER A 245 8.77 5.12 5.04
N HIS A 246 9.90 4.92 4.34
CA HIS A 246 10.83 3.83 4.64
C HIS A 246 11.41 3.90 6.07
N SER A 247 11.71 5.10 6.58
CA SER A 247 12.26 5.29 7.93
C SER A 247 11.22 5.04 9.02
N ILE A 248 9.96 5.41 8.78
CA ILE A 248 8.80 5.09 9.63
C ILE A 248 8.62 3.56 9.69
N VAL A 249 8.44 2.90 8.53
CA VAL A 249 8.26 1.44 8.43
C VAL A 249 9.42 0.69 9.09
N ARG A 250 10.67 1.09 8.81
CA ARG A 250 11.86 0.49 9.41
C ARG A 250 11.88 0.66 10.92
N THR A 251 11.46 1.80 11.45
CA THR A 251 11.48 2.07 12.90
C THR A 251 10.40 1.26 13.62
N VAL A 252 9.16 1.18 13.10
CA VAL A 252 8.12 0.33 13.71
C VAL A 252 8.45 -1.16 13.66
N ALA A 253 9.20 -1.60 12.65
CA ALA A 253 9.72 -2.97 12.59
C ALA A 253 10.74 -3.31 13.70
N PHE A 254 11.20 -2.32 14.48
CA PHE A 254 11.95 -2.52 15.73
C PHE A 254 11.15 -2.24 17.02
N THR A 255 9.94 -1.65 16.95
CA THR A 255 9.10 -1.43 18.15
C THR A 255 8.23 -2.65 18.50
N GLY A 256 7.96 -3.54 17.55
CA GLY A 256 7.20 -4.78 17.78
C GLY A 256 5.74 -4.51 18.15
N ASP A 257 5.25 -5.11 19.22
CA ASP A 257 3.86 -4.94 19.69
C ASP A 257 3.60 -3.58 20.38
N ALA A 258 4.62 -2.73 20.53
CA ALA A 258 4.55 -1.49 21.29
C ALA A 258 3.77 -0.32 20.61
N GLY A 259 2.89 -0.60 19.64
CA GLY A 259 2.08 0.37 18.89
C GLY A 259 0.97 1.09 19.69
N GLY A 260 1.24 1.39 20.97
CA GLY A 260 0.30 2.00 21.93
C GLY A 260 0.67 3.42 22.38
N MET A 261 1.86 3.94 22.02
CA MET A 261 2.25 5.33 22.30
C MET A 261 1.34 6.32 21.54
N PRO A 262 1.03 7.50 22.11
CA PRO A 262 0.24 8.51 21.43
C PRO A 262 1.05 9.21 20.32
N VAL A 263 0.36 9.51 19.22
CA VAL A 263 0.79 10.42 18.14
C VAL A 263 -0.21 11.57 18.11
N SER A 264 0.27 12.80 18.26
CA SER A 264 -0.58 13.99 18.27
C SER A 264 -0.89 14.48 16.86
N TYR A 265 -2.17 14.75 16.63
CA TYR A 265 -2.72 15.41 15.43
C TYR A 265 -3.13 16.85 15.75
N GLY A 266 -2.55 17.46 16.79
CA GLY A 266 -2.95 18.77 17.31
C GLY A 266 -4.09 18.63 18.33
N ASP A 267 -5.33 18.67 17.86
CA ASP A 267 -6.53 18.72 18.73
C ASP A 267 -6.94 17.34 19.31
N PHE A 268 -6.32 16.26 18.83
CA PHE A 268 -6.51 14.89 19.31
C PHE A 268 -5.21 14.07 19.21
N GLU A 269 -5.23 12.89 19.81
CA GLU A 269 -4.14 11.90 19.71
C GLU A 269 -4.70 10.55 19.25
N LEU A 270 -3.91 9.82 18.45
CA LEU A 270 -4.15 8.41 18.12
C LEU A 270 -3.01 7.55 18.67
N PRO A 271 -3.27 6.34 19.20
CA PRO A 271 -2.23 5.35 19.41
C PRO A 271 -1.51 5.05 18.09
N LEU A 272 -0.18 4.85 18.09
CA LEU A 272 0.60 4.71 16.86
C LEU A 272 0.03 3.70 15.86
N ARG A 273 -0.50 2.55 16.30
CA ARG A 273 -1.14 1.57 15.40
C ARG A 273 -2.34 2.14 14.64
N ASP A 274 -3.14 2.98 15.32
CA ASP A 274 -4.32 3.64 14.76
C ASP A 274 -3.87 4.84 13.90
N ALA A 275 -2.79 5.52 14.27
CA ALA A 275 -2.15 6.53 13.42
C ALA A 275 -1.57 5.94 12.12
N MET A 276 -1.00 4.73 12.14
CA MET A 276 -0.51 4.07 10.91
C MET A 276 -1.66 3.64 9.99
N LEU A 277 -2.79 3.20 10.55
CA LEU A 277 -4.02 2.93 9.79
C LEU A 277 -4.58 4.21 9.16
N ASP A 278 -4.58 5.33 9.89
CA ASP A 278 -4.93 6.66 9.37
C ASP A 278 -4.01 7.09 8.22
N ARG A 279 -2.68 7.04 8.42
CA ARG A 279 -1.74 7.42 7.36
C ARG A 279 -1.86 6.52 6.12
N ALA A 280 -2.20 5.24 6.30
CA ALA A 280 -2.45 4.33 5.18
C ALA A 280 -3.74 4.69 4.41
N PHE A 281 -4.81 5.07 5.12
CA PHE A 281 -6.06 5.53 4.52
C PHE A 281 -5.85 6.80 3.70
N GLU A 282 -5.26 7.84 4.31
CA GLU A 282 -4.99 9.12 3.62
C GLU A 282 -4.00 8.95 2.46
N CYS A 283 -3.02 8.03 2.57
CA CYS A 283 -2.12 7.69 1.47
C CYS A 283 -2.84 7.01 0.28
N TRP A 284 -3.80 6.12 0.53
CA TRP A 284 -4.64 5.56 -0.55
C TRP A 284 -5.56 6.61 -1.16
N VAL A 285 -6.32 7.36 -0.34
CA VAL A 285 -7.24 8.41 -0.82
C VAL A 285 -6.51 9.40 -1.72
N HIS A 286 -5.33 9.87 -1.30
CA HIS A 286 -4.54 10.80 -2.09
C HIS A 286 -3.80 10.15 -3.28
N ALA A 287 -3.63 8.83 -3.29
CA ALA A 287 -3.24 8.11 -4.51
C ALA A 287 -4.40 8.02 -5.52
N GLU A 288 -5.66 7.94 -5.06
CA GLU A 288 -6.85 8.02 -5.91
C GLU A 288 -7.03 9.46 -6.48
N ASP A 289 -6.87 10.52 -5.66
CA ASP A 289 -6.81 11.93 -6.12
C ASP A 289 -5.75 12.14 -7.22
N ILE A 290 -4.54 11.60 -7.03
CA ILE A 290 -3.44 11.70 -7.99
C ILE A 290 -3.78 10.93 -9.27
N ALA A 291 -4.34 9.73 -9.16
CA ALA A 291 -4.71 8.90 -10.30
C ALA A 291 -5.88 9.49 -11.12
N GLU A 292 -6.89 10.09 -10.47
CA GLU A 292 -7.95 10.89 -11.12
C GLU A 292 -7.32 12.02 -11.95
N ALA A 293 -6.32 12.72 -11.41
CA ALA A 293 -5.69 13.86 -12.06
C ALA A 293 -4.73 13.52 -13.23
N VAL A 294 -4.41 12.24 -13.47
CA VAL A 294 -3.58 11.78 -14.59
C VAL A 294 -4.23 10.65 -15.43
N ASP A 295 -5.54 10.45 -15.31
CA ASP A 295 -6.31 9.40 -16.01
C ASP A 295 -5.77 7.96 -15.81
N TYR A 296 -5.20 7.65 -14.63
CA TYR A 296 -4.58 6.35 -14.34
C TYR A 296 -5.53 5.38 -13.59
N PRO A 297 -5.60 4.09 -13.94
CA PRO A 297 -6.44 3.12 -13.23
C PRO A 297 -5.83 2.69 -11.88
N TYR A 298 -6.36 3.21 -10.77
CA TYR A 298 -5.95 2.82 -9.42
C TYR A 298 -7.03 2.00 -8.70
N ALA A 299 -6.65 0.87 -8.11
CA ALA A 299 -7.57 -0.05 -7.42
C ALA A 299 -7.69 0.28 -5.91
N PRO A 300 -8.75 -0.17 -5.21
CA PRO A 300 -8.84 -0.11 -3.76
C PRO A 300 -7.72 -0.89 -3.04
N PRO A 301 -7.53 -0.71 -1.71
CA PRO A 301 -6.64 -1.52 -0.88
C PRO A 301 -7.02 -3.01 -0.86
N SER A 302 -6.11 -3.86 -0.37
CA SER A 302 -6.45 -5.25 -0.10
C SER A 302 -7.59 -5.35 0.91
N ALA A 303 -8.46 -6.36 0.79
CA ALA A 303 -9.64 -6.54 1.65
C ALA A 303 -9.34 -6.41 3.16
N ARG A 304 -8.22 -6.97 3.62
CA ARG A 304 -7.76 -6.87 5.02
C ARG A 304 -7.32 -5.45 5.40
N HIS A 305 -6.66 -4.73 4.49
CA HIS A 305 -6.25 -3.33 4.75
C HIS A 305 -7.46 -2.41 4.79
N LEU A 306 -8.37 -2.55 3.82
CA LEU A 306 -9.62 -1.81 3.75
C LEU A 306 -10.46 -2.03 5.02
N ASN A 307 -10.60 -3.28 5.47
CA ASN A 307 -11.29 -3.61 6.73
C ASN A 307 -10.68 -2.90 7.96
N GLY A 308 -9.34 -2.85 8.07
CA GLY A 308 -8.66 -2.13 9.15
C GLY A 308 -8.85 -0.62 9.12
N MET A 309 -8.97 -0.02 7.93
CA MET A 309 -9.30 1.41 7.77
C MET A 309 -10.76 1.70 8.15
N ILE A 310 -11.69 0.84 7.72
CA ILE A 310 -13.12 0.90 8.07
C ILE A 310 -13.31 0.77 9.59
N ASP A 311 -12.63 -0.20 10.23
CA ASP A 311 -12.70 -0.41 11.68
C ASP A 311 -12.21 0.82 12.47
N LEU A 312 -11.10 1.44 12.06
CA LEU A 312 -10.62 2.67 12.69
C LEU A 312 -11.67 3.78 12.60
N ALA A 313 -12.20 4.04 11.40
CA ALA A 313 -13.23 5.04 11.18
C ALA A 313 -14.48 4.76 12.03
N ALA A 314 -14.97 3.51 12.04
CA ALA A 314 -16.11 3.07 12.84
C ALA A 314 -15.87 3.27 14.36
N ARG A 315 -14.66 2.97 14.86
CA ARG A 315 -14.26 3.23 16.25
C ARG A 315 -14.18 4.72 16.60
N MET A 316 -13.91 5.59 15.62
CA MET A 316 -13.85 7.05 15.83
C MET A 316 -15.24 7.72 15.84
N LEU A 317 -16.24 7.15 15.15
CA LEU A 317 -17.60 7.72 15.03
C LEU A 317 -18.23 8.17 16.36
N PRO A 318 -18.20 7.40 17.47
CA PRO A 318 -18.80 7.84 18.74
C PRO A 318 -18.16 9.12 19.31
N GLY A 319 -16.85 9.28 19.10
CA GLY A 319 -16.10 10.48 19.48
C GLY A 319 -16.51 11.69 18.65
N VAL A 320 -16.61 11.53 17.32
CA VAL A 320 -17.05 12.59 16.40
C VAL A 320 -18.50 12.98 16.65
N LEU A 321 -19.40 12.01 16.85
CA LEU A 321 -20.80 12.25 17.25
C LEU A 321 -20.90 13.10 18.52
N ALA A 322 -20.06 12.85 19.52
CA ALA A 322 -20.02 13.68 20.74
C ALA A 322 -19.41 15.06 20.51
N ALA A 323 -18.44 15.20 19.60
CA ALA A 323 -17.91 16.50 19.19
C ALA A 323 -18.98 17.34 18.46
N ARG A 324 -19.65 16.77 17.45
CA ARG A 324 -20.74 17.40 16.70
C ARG A 324 -21.89 17.84 17.62
N ARG A 325 -22.31 16.99 18.57
CA ARG A 325 -23.34 17.35 19.57
C ARG A 325 -22.91 18.48 20.51
N ARG A 326 -21.63 18.57 20.89
CA ARG A 326 -21.09 19.72 21.66
C ARG A 326 -21.06 21.02 20.83
N ALA A 327 -20.85 20.92 19.52
CA ALA A 327 -20.90 22.05 18.58
C ALA A 327 -22.34 22.46 18.19
N GLY A 328 -23.36 21.67 18.53
CA GLY A 328 -24.75 21.89 18.11
C GLY A 328 -25.06 21.44 16.68
N LEU A 329 -24.15 20.68 16.04
CA LEU A 329 -24.25 20.17 14.67
C LEU A 329 -24.90 18.78 14.56
N ALA A 330 -25.39 18.24 15.68
CA ALA A 330 -26.07 16.95 15.77
C ALA A 330 -27.09 17.01 16.91
N THR A 331 -28.27 16.40 16.74
CA THR A 331 -29.38 16.61 17.68
C THR A 331 -29.16 15.77 18.94
N PRO A 332 -29.37 16.32 20.16
CA PRO A 332 -29.60 15.50 21.34
C PRO A 332 -30.92 14.74 21.13
N GLY A 333 -30.85 13.43 20.87
CA GLY A 333 -32.03 12.58 20.67
C GLY A 333 -33.06 12.72 21.80
N GLY A 334 -34.30 12.30 21.55
CA GLY A 334 -35.53 12.70 22.27
C GLY A 334 -35.58 12.59 23.81
N GLY A 335 -34.56 12.04 24.46
CA GLY A 335 -34.17 12.37 25.82
C GLY A 335 -32.67 12.10 26.04
N PRO A 336 -32.01 12.73 27.02
CA PRO A 336 -30.60 12.47 27.34
C PRO A 336 -30.43 11.07 27.95
N HIS A 337 -30.30 10.06 27.08
CA HIS A 337 -30.10 8.65 27.44
C HIS A 337 -28.63 8.39 27.85
N LEU A 338 -28.22 9.03 28.95
CA LEU A 338 -26.88 8.92 29.51
C LEU A 338 -26.72 7.60 30.29
N VAL A 339 -26.24 6.58 29.59
CA VAL A 339 -25.86 5.30 30.20
C VAL A 339 -24.49 5.39 30.89
N ALA A 340 -24.27 4.54 31.90
CA ALA A 340 -22.96 4.42 32.55
C ALA A 340 -21.90 3.93 31.54
N ALA A 341 -20.64 4.30 31.76
CA ALA A 341 -19.53 3.83 30.92
C ALA A 341 -19.44 2.29 30.96
N GLY A 342 -19.30 1.66 29.79
CA GLY A 342 -19.40 0.21 29.62
C GLY A 342 -20.82 -0.35 29.54
N GLY A 343 -21.86 0.48 29.69
CA GLY A 343 -23.26 0.08 29.53
C GLY A 343 -23.74 0.12 28.07
N PRO A 344 -24.74 -0.69 27.68
CA PRO A 344 -25.32 -0.66 26.33
C PRO A 344 -26.09 0.64 26.10
N GLY A 345 -25.86 1.30 24.95
CA GLY A 345 -26.56 2.53 24.55
C GLY A 345 -27.40 2.37 23.28
N ARG A 346 -28.19 3.39 22.88
CA ARG A 346 -28.84 3.40 21.56
C ARG A 346 -27.76 3.25 20.49
N SER A 347 -27.95 2.29 19.61
CA SER A 347 -26.94 1.88 18.63
C SER A 347 -27.48 2.02 17.21
N LEU A 348 -26.60 2.43 16.30
CA LEU A 348 -26.82 2.27 14.87
C LEU A 348 -25.96 1.10 14.40
N ARG A 349 -26.56 0.14 13.68
CA ARG A 349 -25.80 -0.92 13.00
C ARG A 349 -25.28 -0.37 11.67
N LEU A 350 -23.98 -0.45 11.50
CA LEU A 350 -23.25 -0.09 10.28
C LEU A 350 -22.81 -1.39 9.61
N GLU A 351 -23.52 -1.79 8.56
CA GLU A 351 -23.20 -2.95 7.72
C GLU A 351 -22.38 -2.44 6.52
N ILE A 352 -21.19 -2.98 6.33
CA ILE A 352 -20.35 -2.65 5.17
C ILE A 352 -20.26 -3.88 4.28
N GLU A 353 -20.61 -3.71 3.00
CA GLU A 353 -20.61 -4.76 2.00
C GLU A 353 -19.20 -4.99 1.40
N GLY A 354 -19.06 -6.11 0.67
CA GLY A 354 -17.81 -6.47 -0.02
C GLY A 354 -16.79 -7.23 0.85
N SER A 355 -15.67 -7.63 0.24
CA SER A 355 -14.70 -8.54 0.87
C SER A 355 -13.91 -7.95 2.05
N GLY A 356 -13.86 -6.61 2.16
CA GLY A 356 -13.30 -5.91 3.33
C GLY A 356 -14.37 -5.44 4.32
N GLY A 357 -15.63 -5.81 4.10
CA GLY A 357 -16.78 -5.38 4.89
C GLY A 357 -16.89 -6.02 6.28
N GLY A 358 -18.04 -5.82 6.92
CA GLY A 358 -18.30 -6.26 8.30
C GLY A 358 -19.52 -5.57 8.92
N GLU A 359 -19.76 -5.81 10.20
CA GLU A 359 -20.82 -5.13 10.97
C GLU A 359 -20.25 -4.47 12.22
N TRP A 360 -20.56 -3.18 12.43
CA TRP A 360 -20.21 -2.42 13.63
C TRP A 360 -21.46 -1.85 14.29
N LEU A 361 -21.57 -1.96 15.62
CA LEU A 361 -22.63 -1.34 16.41
C LEU A 361 -22.12 -0.03 16.99
N ILE A 362 -22.53 1.09 16.39
CA ILE A 362 -22.06 2.44 16.73
C ILE A 362 -22.91 3.03 17.87
N PRO A 363 -22.37 3.20 19.10
CA PRO A 363 -23.12 3.82 20.19
C PRO A 363 -23.32 5.32 19.93
N LEU A 364 -24.59 5.74 19.90
CA LEU A 364 -24.99 7.09 19.50
C LEU A 364 -24.90 8.09 20.66
N ASP A 365 -25.36 7.70 21.84
CA ASP A 365 -25.64 8.62 22.95
C ASP A 365 -24.35 9.06 23.68
N SER A 366 -23.33 8.22 23.77
CA SER A 366 -22.10 8.46 24.54
C SER A 366 -20.88 7.71 23.98
N PRO A 367 -19.69 8.33 23.88
CA PRO A 367 -18.44 7.63 23.48
C PRO A 367 -18.01 6.52 24.45
N GLY A 368 -18.50 6.55 25.70
CA GLY A 368 -18.22 5.53 26.71
C GLY A 368 -19.26 4.41 26.78
N ALA A 369 -20.30 4.45 25.95
CA ALA A 369 -21.29 3.37 25.86
C ALA A 369 -20.79 2.25 24.94
N VAL A 370 -21.40 1.06 25.08
CA VAL A 370 -21.12 -0.11 24.22
C VAL A 370 -22.25 -0.27 23.21
N GLY A 371 -21.91 -0.63 21.97
CA GLY A 371 -22.88 -0.98 20.94
C GLY A 371 -23.68 -2.23 21.30
N SER A 372 -24.98 -2.23 21.04
CA SER A 372 -25.89 -3.31 21.44
C SER A 372 -27.00 -3.50 20.41
N ALA A 373 -27.13 -4.71 19.86
CA ALA A 373 -28.19 -5.08 18.93
C ALA A 373 -29.59 -5.04 19.57
N ASP A 374 -29.68 -5.34 20.88
CA ASP A 374 -30.92 -5.17 21.67
C ASP A 374 -31.40 -3.71 21.74
N HIS A 375 -30.52 -2.76 21.39
CA HIS A 375 -30.76 -1.32 21.37
C HIS A 375 -30.49 -0.71 19.98
N GLU A 376 -30.57 -1.51 18.91
CA GLU A 376 -30.51 -1.03 17.52
C GLU A 376 -31.73 -0.13 17.22
N VAL A 377 -31.48 1.15 16.93
CA VAL A 377 -32.52 2.12 16.55
C VAL A 377 -32.48 2.48 15.06
N ALA A 378 -31.38 2.16 14.39
CA ALA A 378 -31.13 2.45 12.99
C ALA A 378 -30.15 1.45 12.37
N HIS A 379 -30.28 1.26 11.07
CA HIS A 379 -29.39 0.47 10.24
C HIS A 379 -28.97 1.25 9.00
N VAL A 380 -27.68 1.19 8.67
CA VAL A 380 -27.07 1.77 7.47
C VAL A 380 -26.19 0.72 6.81
N ALA A 381 -26.42 0.47 5.51
CA ALA A 381 -25.67 -0.49 4.70
C ALA A 381 -25.05 0.20 3.46
N LEU A 382 -23.76 -0.02 3.19
CA LEU A 382 -23.08 0.51 2.00
C LEU A 382 -21.80 -0.25 1.64
N ASP A 383 -21.29 -0.08 0.42
CA ASP A 383 -20.00 -0.65 0.00
C ASP A 383 -18.80 0.00 0.76
N GLY A 384 -17.75 -0.78 0.99
CA GLY A 384 -16.56 -0.31 1.72
C GLY A 384 -15.83 0.87 1.07
N VAL A 385 -15.76 0.94 -0.27
CA VAL A 385 -15.15 2.07 -0.97
C VAL A 385 -16.04 3.31 -0.88
N GLU A 386 -17.37 3.14 -0.93
CA GLU A 386 -18.32 4.24 -0.74
C GLU A 386 -18.25 4.81 0.69
N PHE A 387 -18.15 3.95 1.72
CA PHE A 387 -17.94 4.39 3.10
C PHE A 387 -16.61 5.15 3.27
N CYS A 388 -15.54 4.65 2.66
CA CYS A 388 -14.25 5.33 2.68
C CYS A 388 -14.28 6.68 1.95
N ARG A 389 -14.96 6.80 0.80
CA ARG A 389 -15.14 8.08 0.09
C ARG A 389 -16.02 9.07 0.87
N LEU A 390 -17.04 8.59 1.58
CA LEU A 390 -17.78 9.42 2.53
C LEU A 390 -16.86 9.90 3.66
N ALA A 391 -16.11 8.98 4.29
CA ALA A 391 -15.19 9.30 5.39
C ALA A 391 -14.04 10.24 4.97
N ALA A 392 -13.63 10.20 3.69
CA ALA A 392 -12.67 11.11 3.06
C ALA A 392 -13.31 12.41 2.54
N GLY A 393 -14.59 12.69 2.82
CA GLY A 393 -15.28 13.91 2.39
C GLY A 393 -15.40 14.08 0.86
N HIS A 394 -15.18 13.00 0.10
CA HIS A 394 -15.28 12.99 -1.36
C HIS A 394 -16.74 12.90 -1.85
N VAL A 395 -17.61 12.28 -1.05
CA VAL A 395 -19.05 12.17 -1.31
C VAL A 395 -19.83 12.87 -0.18
N PRO A 396 -20.76 13.80 -0.48
CA PRO A 396 -21.58 14.45 0.54
C PRO A 396 -22.45 13.44 1.33
N PRO A 397 -22.66 13.61 2.65
CA PRO A 397 -23.51 12.74 3.47
C PRO A 397 -24.95 12.52 2.98
N ALA A 398 -25.48 13.45 2.17
CA ALA A 398 -26.83 13.38 1.59
C ALA A 398 -26.87 12.68 0.21
N GLU A 399 -25.71 12.41 -0.40
CA GLU A 399 -25.56 11.81 -1.73
C GLU A 399 -24.95 10.40 -1.68
N ALA A 400 -24.35 10.01 -0.54
CA ALA A 400 -23.77 8.69 -0.31
C ALA A 400 -24.75 7.54 -0.60
N ALA A 401 -24.27 6.55 -1.36
CA ALA A 401 -25.05 5.41 -1.86
C ALA A 401 -25.32 4.35 -0.78
N ALA A 402 -26.00 4.74 0.30
CA ALA A 402 -26.30 3.90 1.45
C ALA A 402 -27.77 3.48 1.55
N GLY A 403 -28.02 2.19 1.78
CA GLY A 403 -29.29 1.66 2.26
C GLY A 403 -29.54 2.09 3.71
N GLN A 404 -30.78 2.47 4.04
CA GLN A 404 -31.12 3.16 5.29
C GLN A 404 -32.44 2.65 5.88
N ALA A 405 -32.46 2.29 7.16
CA ALA A 405 -33.68 1.88 7.87
C ALA A 405 -33.68 2.34 9.35
N GLY A 406 -34.85 2.65 9.90
CA GLY A 406 -35.01 3.08 11.31
C GLY A 406 -34.94 4.60 11.50
N ASP A 407 -34.30 5.02 12.60
CA ASP A 407 -34.20 6.41 13.06
C ASP A 407 -33.39 7.29 12.10
N ARG A 408 -34.10 8.11 11.30
CA ARG A 408 -33.51 9.01 10.29
C ARG A 408 -32.58 10.09 10.88
N GLU A 409 -32.78 10.49 12.13
CA GLU A 409 -31.93 11.48 12.77
C GLU A 409 -30.61 10.85 13.19
N ALA A 410 -30.65 9.64 13.78
CA ALA A 410 -29.46 8.84 14.05
C ALA A 410 -28.65 8.50 12.78
N ILE A 411 -29.33 8.15 11.69
CA ILE A 411 -28.69 7.88 10.38
C ILE A 411 -27.98 9.13 9.87
N ARG A 412 -28.66 10.28 9.86
CA ARG A 412 -28.06 11.55 9.41
C ARG A 412 -26.84 11.91 10.26
N ASP A 413 -26.97 11.87 11.58
CA ASP A 413 -25.89 12.25 12.49
C ASP A 413 -24.65 11.34 12.31
N VAL A 414 -24.84 10.03 12.03
CA VAL A 414 -23.73 9.12 11.70
C VAL A 414 -23.11 9.43 10.34
N LEU A 415 -23.89 9.65 9.27
CA LEU A 415 -23.33 9.96 7.94
C LEU A 415 -22.55 11.29 7.95
N PHE A 416 -23.05 12.30 8.68
CA PHE A 416 -22.34 13.57 8.90
C PHE A 416 -21.13 13.44 9.86
N ALA A 417 -21.14 12.48 10.79
CA ALA A 417 -19.98 12.16 11.62
C ALA A 417 -18.91 11.37 10.86
N ALA A 418 -19.29 10.52 9.91
CA ALA A 418 -18.37 9.82 9.02
C ALA A 418 -17.61 10.82 8.14
N ALA A 419 -18.31 11.71 7.44
CA ALA A 419 -17.65 12.74 6.64
C ALA A 419 -16.74 13.67 7.46
N GLY A 420 -17.14 14.00 8.70
CA GLY A 420 -16.34 14.77 9.65
C GLY A 420 -15.09 14.05 10.21
N LEU A 421 -14.68 12.91 9.66
CA LEU A 421 -13.34 12.32 9.86
C LEU A 421 -12.28 12.93 8.91
N SER A 422 -12.71 13.38 7.73
CA SER A 422 -11.85 13.98 6.71
C SER A 422 -11.29 15.34 7.13
N ARG A 423 -10.11 15.67 6.59
CA ARG A 423 -9.38 16.93 6.85
C ARG A 423 -8.32 17.18 5.77
N MET A 424 -7.76 18.39 5.77
CA MET A 424 -6.52 18.75 5.07
C MET A 424 -5.33 18.70 6.03
#